data_AF-A0A7G8J542-F1
#
_entry.id   AF-A0A7G8J542-F1
#
_cell.length_a   1.000
_cell.length_b   1.000
_cell.length_c   1.000
_cell.angle_alpha   90.00
_cell.angle_beta   90.00
_cell.angle_gamma   90.00
#
_symmetry.space_group_name_H-M   'P 1'
#
loop_
_entity.id
_entity.type
_entity.pdbx_description
1 polymer ?
#
loop_
_entity_poly.entity_id
_entity_poly.type
_entity_poly.pdbx_seq_one_letter_code
_entity_poly.pdbx_strand_id
1 'polypeptide(L)'
;MQDVRDADGVFAIVNGTPPDEGVMVEVGAAYALNKPVFLFRDDFRRCTDSDQYPLNLMLFAGLPETNWEEMVFHSIDSIKDQGSALGQWAQSG
;
A
#
# COMPACT_ATOMS: atom_id res chain seq x y z
N MET A 1 3.05 -13.77 10.73
CA MET A 1 2.98 -12.52 11.54
C MET A 1 4.31 -12.14 12.19
N GLN A 2 5.17 -13.10 12.55
CA GLN A 2 6.55 -12.78 12.95
C GLN A 2 7.27 -12.03 11.82
N ASP A 3 7.02 -12.42 10.57
CA ASP A 3 7.60 -11.83 9.35
C ASP A 3 7.27 -10.34 9.21
N VAL A 4 6.00 -9.96 9.43
CA VAL A 4 5.58 -8.54 9.42
C VAL A 4 6.26 -7.76 10.54
N ARG A 5 6.57 -8.39 11.68
CA ARG A 5 7.28 -7.76 12.80
C ARG A 5 8.78 -7.63 12.55
N ASP A 6 9.37 -8.51 11.77
CA ASP A 6 10.80 -8.51 11.48
C ASP A 6 11.14 -7.70 10.22
N ALA A 7 10.17 -7.45 9.33
CA ALA A 7 10.36 -6.68 8.09
C ALA A 7 10.57 -5.17 8.32
N ASP A 8 11.38 -4.50 7.49
CA ASP A 8 11.58 -3.04 7.58
C ASP A 8 10.39 -2.22 7.04
N GLY A 9 9.59 -2.82 6.17
CA GLY A 9 8.42 -2.23 5.55
C GLY A 9 7.56 -3.29 4.84
N VAL A 10 6.37 -2.89 4.40
CA VAL A 10 5.43 -3.77 3.69
C VAL A 10 5.11 -3.21 2.32
N PHE A 11 5.27 -4.06 1.29
CA PHE A 11 4.79 -3.79 -0.05
C PHE A 11 3.64 -4.76 -0.36
N ALA A 12 2.41 -4.25 -0.38
CA ALA A 12 1.19 -5.05 -0.47
C ALA A 12 0.55 -4.96 -1.85
N ILE A 13 0.32 -6.12 -2.48
CA ILE A 13 -0.44 -6.22 -3.73
C ILE A 13 -1.92 -6.28 -3.38
N VAL A 14 -2.67 -5.22 -3.70
CA VAL A 14 -4.10 -5.07 -3.39
C VAL A 14 -4.98 -5.18 -4.63
N ASN A 15 -4.56 -6.04 -5.57
CA ASN A 15 -5.35 -6.39 -6.75
C ASN A 15 -6.59 -7.21 -6.35
N GLY A 16 -7.67 -7.08 -7.12
CA GLY A 16 -8.93 -7.78 -6.88
C GLY A 16 -10.01 -6.88 -6.26
N THR A 17 -11.26 -7.33 -6.38
CA THR A 17 -12.44 -6.60 -5.90
C THR A 17 -13.43 -7.56 -5.21
N PRO A 18 -13.39 -7.71 -3.88
CA PRO A 18 -12.48 -7.06 -2.92
C PRO A 18 -11.04 -7.65 -2.96
N PRO A 19 -10.03 -6.92 -2.45
CA PRO A 19 -8.69 -7.45 -2.22
C PRO A 19 -8.67 -8.65 -1.26
N ASP A 20 -7.62 -9.45 -1.31
CA ASP A 20 -7.45 -10.62 -0.44
C ASP A 20 -7.47 -10.25 1.06
N GLU A 21 -8.32 -10.91 1.83
CA GLU A 21 -8.52 -10.64 3.26
C GLU A 21 -7.25 -10.86 4.09
N GLY A 22 -6.40 -11.83 3.72
CA GLY A 22 -5.13 -12.10 4.38
C GLY A 22 -4.18 -10.92 4.27
N VAL A 23 -4.09 -10.31 3.08
CA VAL A 23 -3.28 -9.10 2.84
C VAL A 23 -3.79 -7.93 3.68
N MET A 24 -5.11 -7.81 3.87
CA MET A 24 -5.68 -6.75 4.71
C MET A 24 -5.25 -6.85 6.17
N VAL A 25 -5.16 -8.08 6.71
CA VAL A 25 -4.70 -8.32 8.09
C VAL A 25 -3.23 -7.96 8.25
N GLU A 26 -2.39 -8.29 7.26
CA GLU A 26 -0.96 -7.98 7.29
C GLU A 26 -0.69 -6.47 7.18
N VAL A 27 -1.42 -5.77 6.32
CA VAL A 27 -1.37 -4.31 6.20
C VAL A 27 -1.80 -3.63 7.50
N GLY A 28 -2.92 -4.08 8.10
CA GLY A 28 -3.38 -3.56 9.38
C GLY A 28 -2.36 -3.76 10.52
N ALA A 29 -1.67 -4.91 10.53
CA ALA A 29 -0.60 -5.17 11.48
C ALA A 29 0.63 -4.26 11.25
N ALA A 30 1.00 -4.01 9.99
CA ALA A 30 2.07 -3.10 9.64
C ALA A 30 1.79 -1.66 10.11
N TYR A 31 0.56 -1.17 9.91
CA TYR A 31 0.11 0.13 10.43
C TYR A 31 0.19 0.20 11.95
N ALA A 32 -0.29 -0.83 12.66
CA ALA A 32 -0.20 -0.88 14.12
C ALA A 32 1.24 -0.87 14.65
N LEU A 33 2.20 -1.34 13.84
CA LEU A 33 3.62 -1.35 14.16
C LEU A 33 4.37 -0.10 13.66
N ASN A 34 3.66 0.90 13.12
CA ASN A 34 4.23 2.10 12.49
C ASN A 34 5.25 1.78 11.39
N LYS A 35 5.02 0.71 10.63
CA LYS A 35 5.88 0.34 9.51
C LYS A 35 5.44 1.07 8.24
N PRO A 36 6.40 1.46 7.37
CA PRO A 36 6.08 2.02 6.07
C PRO A 36 5.33 0.97 5.24
N VAL A 37 4.22 1.37 4.64
CA VAL A 37 3.38 0.54 3.79
C VAL A 37 3.26 1.18 2.42
N PHE A 38 3.47 0.38 1.39
CA PHE A 38 3.30 0.75 -0.01
C PHE A 38 2.30 -0.21 -0.65
N LEU A 39 1.40 0.31 -1.47
CA LEU A 39 0.32 -0.47 -2.07
C LEU A 39 0.53 -0.57 -3.57
N PHE A 40 0.32 -1.74 -4.16
CA PHE A 40 0.32 -1.92 -5.60
C PHE A 40 -1.03 -2.40 -6.11
N ARG A 41 -1.53 -1.73 -7.14
CA ARG A 41 -2.78 -2.06 -7.81
C ARG A 41 -2.79 -1.69 -9.29
N ASP A 42 -2.85 -2.70 -10.14
CA ASP A 42 -3.00 -2.57 -11.60
C ASP A 42 -4.45 -2.87 -12.06
N ASP A 43 -5.36 -3.13 -11.11
CA ASP A 43 -6.78 -3.34 -11.41
C ASP A 43 -7.56 -2.02 -11.45
N PHE A 44 -7.96 -1.59 -12.64
CA PHE A 44 -8.72 -0.35 -12.89
C PHE A 44 -10.22 -0.43 -12.54
N ARG A 45 -10.73 -1.60 -12.12
CA ARG A 45 -12.15 -1.77 -11.78
C ARG A 45 -12.44 -1.12 -10.42
N ARG A 46 -13.29 -0.10 -10.40
CA ARG A 46 -13.73 0.54 -9.14
C ARG A 46 -14.73 -0.35 -8.41
N CYS A 47 -14.46 -0.66 -7.14
CA CYS A 47 -15.39 -1.34 -6.24
C CYS A 47 -15.59 -0.57 -4.94
N THR A 48 -15.77 0.75 -5.06
CA THR A 48 -16.22 1.63 -3.98
C THR A 48 -17.22 2.62 -4.55
N ASP A 49 -18.03 3.19 -3.66
CA ASP A 49 -18.96 4.29 -3.98
C ASP A 49 -18.26 5.67 -3.91
N SER A 50 -16.92 5.68 -3.86
CA SER A 50 -16.09 6.89 -3.76
C SER A 50 -15.22 7.03 -5.01
N ASP A 51 -15.31 8.18 -5.67
CA ASP A 51 -14.40 8.52 -6.78
C ASP A 51 -12.94 8.71 -6.33
N GLN A 52 -12.73 8.95 -5.03
CA GLN A 52 -11.43 9.31 -4.45
C GLN A 52 -10.67 8.10 -3.89
N TYR A 53 -11.36 7.15 -3.26
CA TYR A 53 -10.73 5.97 -2.68
C TYR A 53 -11.16 4.71 -3.43
N PRO A 54 -10.26 4.04 -4.16
CA PRO A 54 -10.63 2.94 -5.03
C PRO A 54 -10.80 1.60 -4.29
N LEU A 55 -10.50 1.55 -2.97
CA LEU A 55 -10.66 0.38 -2.08
C LEU A 55 -11.26 0.79 -0.73
N ASN A 56 -11.43 -0.19 0.18
CA ASN A 56 -11.86 0.03 1.56
C ASN A 56 -11.01 1.11 2.27
N LEU A 57 -11.67 2.06 2.93
CA LEU A 57 -11.02 3.20 3.63
C LEU A 57 -9.96 2.77 4.65
N MET A 58 -10.09 1.60 5.25
CA MET A 58 -9.12 1.08 6.23
C MET A 58 -7.73 0.83 5.63
N LEU A 59 -7.61 0.65 4.31
CA LEU A 59 -6.32 0.56 3.64
C LEU A 59 -5.59 1.91 3.59
N PHE A 60 -6.33 3.02 3.60
CA PHE A 60 -5.77 4.36 3.51
C PHE A 60 -5.60 4.99 4.90
N ALA A 61 -6.28 4.47 5.91
CA ALA A 61 -6.27 5.02 7.27
C ALA A 61 -4.88 5.04 7.94
N GLY A 62 -3.95 4.19 7.49
CA GLY A 62 -2.56 4.19 7.97
C GLY A 62 -1.57 4.93 7.08
N LEU A 63 -2.03 5.49 5.95
CA LEU A 63 -1.22 6.33 5.07
C LEU A 63 -1.27 7.81 5.52
N PRO A 64 -0.33 8.65 5.07
CA PRO A 64 -0.37 10.08 5.34
C PRO A 64 -1.67 10.75 4.87
N GLU A 65 -2.16 11.76 5.60
CA GLU A 65 -3.39 12.48 5.22
C GLU A 65 -3.26 13.20 3.85
N THR A 66 -2.04 13.58 3.48
CA THR A 66 -1.70 14.24 2.22
C THR A 66 -0.66 13.42 1.45
N ASN A 67 -0.77 13.38 0.13
CA ASN A 67 0.16 12.67 -0.76
C ASN A 67 0.20 11.14 -0.54
N TRP A 68 -0.87 10.55 0.01
CA TRP A 68 -0.99 9.09 0.12
C TRP A 68 -0.92 8.41 -1.25
N GLU A 69 -1.32 9.11 -2.31
CA GLU A 69 -1.28 8.63 -3.70
C GLU A 69 0.15 8.26 -4.12
N GLU A 70 1.18 8.90 -3.56
CA GLU A 70 2.58 8.59 -3.85
C GLU A 70 3.00 7.22 -3.30
N MET A 71 2.25 6.69 -2.34
CA MET A 71 2.46 5.35 -1.76
C MET A 71 1.66 4.27 -2.49
N VAL A 72 0.88 4.63 -3.51
CA VAL A 72 0.03 3.72 -4.28
C VAL A 72 0.51 3.64 -5.73
N PHE A 73 0.97 2.46 -6.10
CA PHE A 73 1.57 2.17 -7.39
C PHE A 73 0.56 1.51 -8.33
N HIS A 74 0.48 2.03 -9.56
CA HIS A 74 -0.49 1.56 -10.55
C HIS A 74 0.12 0.81 -11.73
N SER A 75 1.44 0.77 -11.83
CA SER A 75 2.14 0.07 -12.90
C SER A 75 3.49 -0.47 -12.42
N ILE A 76 3.98 -1.52 -13.06
CA ILE A 76 5.32 -2.04 -12.76
C ILE A 76 6.41 -0.99 -13.03
N ASP A 77 6.21 -0.11 -14.01
CA ASP A 77 7.14 0.98 -14.30
C ASP A 77 7.23 1.98 -13.14
N SER A 78 6.11 2.28 -12.47
CA SER A 78 6.11 3.16 -11.29
C SER A 78 6.90 2.58 -10.09
N ILE A 79 6.97 1.26 -9.97
CA ILE A 79 7.76 0.58 -8.92
C ILE A 79 9.26 0.72 -9.20
N LYS A 80 9.66 0.67 -10.48
CA LYS A 80 11.07 0.76 -10.90
C LYS A 80 11.65 2.16 -10.78
N ASP A 81 10.80 3.17 -10.66
CA ASP A 81 11.23 4.55 -10.52
C ASP A 81 11.89 4.78 -9.15
N GLN A 82 13.19 5.06 -9.17
CA GLN A 82 13.96 5.38 -7.98
C GLN A 82 13.56 6.71 -7.34
N GLY A 83 12.87 7.58 -8.09
CA GLY A 83 12.30 8.83 -7.59
C GLY A 83 10.98 8.66 -6.85
N SER A 84 10.34 7.49 -6.92
CA SER A 84 9.08 7.21 -6.23
C SER A 84 9.24 7.15 -4.70
N ALA A 85 8.14 7.24 -3.95
CA ALA A 85 8.17 7.13 -2.49
C ALA A 85 8.84 5.82 -2.01
N LEU A 86 8.59 4.70 -2.70
CA LEU A 86 9.24 3.42 -2.43
C LEU A 86 10.75 3.47 -2.74
N GLY A 87 11.11 4.06 -3.89
CA GLY A 87 12.51 4.18 -4.31
C GLY A 87 13.34 5.07 -3.39
N GLN A 88 12.79 6.19 -2.93
CA GLN A 88 13.42 7.09 -1.96
C GLN A 88 13.54 6.41 -0.59
N TRP A 89 12.49 5.75 -0.12
CA TRP A 89 12.50 5.01 1.14
C TRP A 89 13.57 3.91 1.14
N ALA A 90 13.63 3.10 0.08
CA ALA A 90 14.60 2.02 -0.06
C ALA A 90 16.06 2.50 -0.10
N GLN A 91 16.32 3.78 -0.44
CA GLN A 91 17.64 4.39 -0.42
C GLN A 91 18.00 5.01 0.94
N SER A 92 17.01 5.18 1.82
CA SER A 92 17.17 5.84 3.13
C SER A 92 17.43 4.90 4.31
N GLY A 93 17.30 3.59 4.10
CA GLY A 93 17.65 2.53 5.06
C GLY A 93 19.05 2.00 4.82
#